data_AF-L8LM54-F1
#
_entry.id   AF-L8LM54-F1
#
_cell.length_a   1.000
_cell.length_b   1.000
_cell.length_c   1.000
_cell.angle_alpha   90.00
_cell.angle_beta   90.00
_cell.angle_gamma   90.00
#
_symmetry.space_group_name_H-M   'P 1'
#
loop_
_entity.id
_entity.type
_entity.pdbx_description
1 polymer ?
#
loop_
_entity_poly.entity_id
_entity_poly.type
_entity_poly.pdbx_seq_one_letter_code
_entity_poly.pdbx_strand_id
1 'polypeptide(L)' 'MIKLLADENLDNTIIRGLLRRNLGVDIVRVQDIGLSGEDDPVVLA' A
#
# COMPACT_ATOMS: atom_id res chain seq x y z
N MET A 1 0.06 -12.99 9.90
CA MET A 1 0.33 -12.30 8.62
C MET A 1 -0.14 -10.86 8.80
N ILE A 2 0.69 -9.88 8.50
CA ILE A 2 0.33 -8.46 8.59
C ILE A 2 -0.10 -8.01 7.19
N LYS A 3 -1.21 -7.29 7.11
CA LYS A 3 -1.63 -6.60 5.89
C LYS A 3 -1.08 -5.19 5.90
N LEU A 4 -0.54 -4.76 4.78
CA LEU A 4 0.03 -3.42 4.62
C LEU A 4 -0.82 -2.62 3.63
N LEU A 5 -1.08 -1.37 3.98
CA LEU A 5 -1.66 -0.38 3.07
C LEU A 5 -0.58 0.63 2.72
N ALA A 6 -0.32 0.82 1.42
CA ALA A 6 0.60 1.81 0.90
C ALA A 6 -0.16 3.08 0.53
N ASP A 7 0.29 4.19 1.10
CA ASP A 7 -0.20 5.52 0.75
C ASP A 7 0.22 5.93 -0.67
N GLU A 8 -0.46 6.92 -1.25
CA GLU A 8 -0.32 7.36 -2.64
C GLU A 8 1.05 7.99 -2.94
N ASN A 9 1.71 8.51 -1.91
CA ASN A 9 3.01 9.16 -1.94
C ASN A 9 4.18 8.17 -1.70
N LEU A 10 3.92 6.87 -1.52
CA LEU A 10 4.96 5.86 -1.33
C LEU A 10 5.75 5.58 -2.62
N ASP A 11 7.08 5.50 -2.52
CA ASP A 11 7.92 5.12 -3.66
C ASP A 11 7.65 3.68 -4.10
N ASN A 12 7.11 3.53 -5.31
CA ASN A 12 6.81 2.24 -5.93
C ASN A 12 8.05 1.34 -6.13
N THR A 13 9.28 1.88 -6.08
CA THR A 13 10.50 1.05 -6.09
C THR A 13 10.60 0.17 -4.84
N ILE A 14 10.09 0.64 -3.69
CA ILE A 14 10.04 -0.11 -2.44
C ILE A 14 9.09 -1.30 -2.58
N ILE A 15 7.87 -1.05 -3.07
CA ILE A 15 6.86 -2.11 -3.30
C ILE A 15 7.42 -3.17 -4.25
N ARG A 16 8.03 -2.76 -5.38
CA ARG A 16 8.68 -3.69 -6.31
C ARG A 16 9.80 -4.48 -5.65
N GLY A 17 10.60 -3.85 -4.79
CA GLY A 17 11.66 -4.51 -4.03
C GLY A 17 11.12 -5.56 -3.06
N LEU A 18 10.05 -5.24 -2.32
CA LEU A 18 9.38 -6.15 -1.41
C LEU A 18 8.84 -7.38 -2.15
N LEU A 19 8.11 -7.18 -3.25
CA LEU A 19 7.55 -8.27 -4.06
C LEU A 19 8.65 -9.15 -4.67
N ARG A 20 9.79 -8.59 -5.08
CA ARG A 20 10.95 -9.37 -5.55
C ARG A 20 11.56 -10.25 -4.47
N ARG A 21 11.55 -9.81 -3.21
CA ARG A 21 12.14 -10.54 -2.07
C ARG A 21 11.16 -11.55 -1.46
N ASN A 22 9.88 -11.21 -1.45
CA ASN A 22 8.83 -12.06 -0.92
C ASN A 22 7.52 -11.80 -1.69
N LEU A 23 7.18 -12.70 -2.61
CA LEU A 23 5.92 -12.65 -3.36
C LEU A 23 4.68 -12.84 -2.48
N GLY A 24 4.84 -13.34 -1.25
CA GLY A 24 3.75 -13.52 -0.29
C GLY A 24 3.51 -12.32 0.63
N VAL A 25 4.14 -11.16 0.40
CA VAL A 25 3.80 -9.92 1.10
C VAL A 25 2.38 -9.49 0.70
N ASP A 26 1.52 -9.31 1.71
CA ASP A 26 0.15 -8.82 1.54
C ASP A 26 0.15 -7.29 1.65
N ILE A 27 0.25 -6.62 0.49
CA ILE A 27 0.28 -5.16 0.37
C ILE A 27 -0.69 -4.69 -0.71
N VAL A 28 -1.49 -3.69 -0.37
CA VAL A 28 -2.40 -2.99 -1.31
C VAL A 28 -2.08 -1.51 -1.31
N ARG A 29 -2.40 -0.80 -2.39
CA ARG A 29 -2.22 0.67 -2.48
C ARG A 29 -3.57 1.35 -2.32
N VAL A 30 -3.63 2.50 -1.65
CA VAL A 30 -4.85 3.31 -1.54
C VAL A 30 -5.47 3.62 -2.90
N GLN A 31 -4.63 3.78 -3.92
CA GLN A 31 -5.03 4.03 -5.30
C GLN A 31 -5.78 2.87 -5.96
N ASP A 32 -5.47 1.64 -5.57
CA ASP A 32 -6.07 0.44 -6.16
C ASP A 32 -7.44 0.11 -5.54
N ILE A 33 -7.76 0.72 -4.39
CA ILE A 33 -8.98 0.48 -3.63
C ILE A 33 -9.90 1.72 -3.57
N GLY A 34 -9.60 2.75 -4.37
CA GLY A 34 -10.46 3.93 -4.49
C GLY A 34 -10.37 4.92 -3.32
N LEU A 35 -9.28 4.90 -2.54
CA LEU A 35 -9.03 5.82 -1.43
C LEU A 35 -7.99 6.90 -1.78
N SER A 36 -7.67 7.11 -3.06
CA SER A 36 -6.75 8.19 -3.48
C SER A 36 -7.26 9.55 -3.02
N GLY A 37 -6.40 10.36 -2.41
CA GLY A 37 -6.73 11.71 -1.95
C GLY A 37 -7.73 11.79 -0.79
N GLU A 38 -8.12 10.68 -0.19
CA GLU A 38 -8.92 10.66 1.04
C GLU A 38 -8.07 11.09 2.25
N ASP A 39 -8.69 11.74 3.23
CA ASP A 39 -8.00 12.17 4.44
C ASP A 39 -7.53 10.98 5.29
N ASP A 40 -6.43 11.14 6.03
CA ASP A 40 -5.87 10.09 6.90
C ASP A 40 -6.92 9.38 7.79
N PRO A 41 -7.89 10.06 8.43
CA PRO A 41 -8.90 9.39 9.24
C PRO A 41 -9.80 8.45 8.43
N VAL A 42 -10.05 8.74 7.14
CA VAL A 42 -10.83 7.89 6.25
C VAL A 42 -10.00 6.67 5.83
N VAL A 43 -8.71 6.87 5.56
CA VAL A 43 -7.78 5.80 5.18
C VAL A 43 -7.47 4.84 6.35
N LEU A 44 -7.47 5.36 7.59
CA LEU A 44 -7.10 4.62 8.80
C LEU A 44 -8.29 4.02 9.59
N ALA A 45 -9.53 4.23 9.16
CA ALA A 45 -10.75 3.70 9.79
C ALA A 45 -10.98 2.21 9.50
#